data_AF-A0A815LM82-F1
#
_entry.id   AF-A0A815LM82-F1
#
_cell.length_a   1.000
_cell.length_b   1.000
_cell.length_c   1.000
_cell.angle_alpha   90.00
_cell.angle_beta   90.00
_cell.angle_gamma   90.00
#
_symmetry.space_group_name_H-M   'P 1'
#
loop_
_entity.id
_entity.type
_entity.pdbx_description
1 polymer ?
#
loop_
_entity_poly.entity_id
_entity_poly.type
_entity_poly.pdbx_seq_one_letter_code
_entity_poly.pdbx_strand_id
1 'polypeptide(L)'
;INGIYSELPQLVLTQPESWKLGAYIALITNFGNIAPFLLVLIKCLYRKHIINPVPINYIVILVGMLSCFLLIFFWSYTTIIANEKRSTVLLILAFFLSLLDCTSSISFADYICRFRKEFTSTIFLGDSLNSILPSVLAIAQGNGRIYCVELTNRTNETTAVYQTARFSVSVYFLCLFTLFTISFIAFVLLQWTSIARKSHQLVPETSLEIMNTNHKPQKSLTTSTYLLLSLGCTYSSSILFGMLFSIATYVLMPYGHEIFYLGTIISPWMFTIVWIIGIIKPIIAKRYLLILIILGSITFVFDMIATFKSPCPSFVGTTKRSVLILIIWLSTYILLGYPRLVIANYVRIYSTNGMFWFGANVQLGALIGSIVAYLLVETFSLFRERKACEQVIC
;
A
#
# COMPACT_ATOMS: atom_id res chain seq x y z
N ILE A 1 1.81 -3.72 -6.16
CA ILE A 1 1.18 -2.41 -5.86
C ILE A 1 2.15 -1.38 -5.31
N ASN A 2 2.97 -1.72 -4.30
CA ASN A 2 3.99 -0.81 -3.75
C ASN A 2 4.83 -0.08 -4.81
N GLY A 3 5.25 -0.79 -5.87
CA GLY A 3 6.01 -0.16 -6.93
C GLY A 3 5.27 0.92 -7.72
N ILE A 4 3.95 0.84 -7.87
CA ILE A 4 3.14 1.91 -8.50
C ILE A 4 3.11 3.13 -7.58
N TYR A 5 2.97 2.93 -6.26
CA TYR A 5 3.00 4.04 -5.30
C TYR A 5 4.38 4.70 -5.20
N SER A 6 5.47 3.93 -5.28
CA SER A 6 6.83 4.49 -5.34
C SER A 6 7.06 5.33 -6.59
N GLU A 7 6.39 5.02 -7.72
CA GLU A 7 6.44 5.82 -8.95
C GLU A 7 5.38 6.92 -9.04
N LEU A 8 4.49 7.03 -8.06
CA LEU A 8 3.45 8.06 -8.06
C LEU A 8 4.01 9.48 -8.27
N PRO A 9 5.17 9.88 -7.70
CA PRO A 9 5.80 11.16 -7.99
C PRO A 9 6.11 11.43 -9.47
N GLN A 10 6.37 10.39 -10.27
CA GLN A 10 6.62 10.52 -11.72
C GLN A 10 5.33 10.44 -12.51
N LEU A 11 4.42 9.55 -12.13
CA LEU A 11 3.14 9.35 -12.80
C LEU A 11 2.26 10.61 -12.72
N VAL A 12 2.19 11.25 -11.54
CA VAL A 12 1.38 12.47 -11.32
C VAL A 12 1.80 13.64 -12.22
N LEU A 13 3.04 13.67 -12.70
CA LEU A 13 3.54 14.74 -13.59
C LEU A 13 3.06 14.59 -15.04
N THR A 14 2.69 13.39 -15.46
CA THR A 14 2.45 13.05 -16.87
C THR A 14 1.04 12.55 -17.14
N GLN A 15 0.38 11.96 -16.14
CA GLN A 15 -0.98 11.43 -16.27
C GLN A 15 -2.04 12.55 -16.18
N PRO A 16 -3.16 12.40 -16.92
CA PRO A 16 -4.17 13.44 -17.02
C PRO A 16 -4.92 13.73 -15.72
N GLU A 17 -4.96 12.77 -14.78
CA GLU A 17 -5.57 12.96 -13.46
C GLU A 17 -4.76 13.87 -12.53
N SER A 18 -3.50 14.16 -12.85
CA SER A 18 -2.62 15.02 -12.04
C SER A 18 -2.66 14.63 -10.55
N TRP A 19 -2.96 15.57 -9.64
CA TRP A 19 -2.93 15.32 -8.20
C TRP A 19 -4.04 14.37 -7.73
N LYS A 20 -5.08 14.17 -8.54
CA LYS A 20 -6.18 13.25 -8.24
C LYS A 20 -5.77 11.77 -8.42
N LEU A 21 -4.71 11.49 -9.17
CA LEU A 21 -4.28 10.12 -9.52
C LEU A 21 -4.10 9.22 -8.28
N GLY A 22 -3.55 9.77 -7.19
CA GLY A 22 -3.37 9.02 -5.94
C GLY A 22 -4.69 8.46 -5.38
N ALA A 23 -5.77 9.26 -5.42
CA ALA A 23 -7.09 8.85 -4.95
C ALA A 23 -7.71 7.75 -5.84
N TYR A 24 -7.52 7.85 -7.15
CA TYR A 24 -7.96 6.82 -8.11
C TYR A 24 -7.25 5.48 -7.86
N ILE A 25 -5.92 5.50 -7.74
CA ILE A 25 -5.12 4.30 -7.48
C ILE A 25 -5.47 3.71 -6.11
N ALA A 26 -5.66 4.53 -5.08
CA ALA A 26 -6.05 4.09 -3.75
C ALA A 26 -7.42 3.38 -3.76
N LEU A 27 -8.43 3.97 -4.40
CA LEU A 27 -9.76 3.38 -4.51
C LEU A 27 -9.72 2.03 -5.24
N ILE A 28 -9.06 1.98 -6.40
CA ILE A 28 -8.93 0.76 -7.20
C ILE A 28 -8.14 -0.32 -6.48
N THR A 29 -7.07 0.06 -5.76
CA THR A 29 -6.29 -0.87 -4.95
C THR A 29 -7.18 -1.53 -3.90
N ASN A 30 -8.00 -0.74 -3.21
CA ASN A 30 -8.88 -1.23 -2.16
C ASN A 30 -10.06 -2.07 -2.67
N PHE A 31 -10.52 -1.87 -3.91
CA PHE A 31 -11.45 -2.81 -4.56
C PHE A 31 -10.82 -4.19 -4.83
N GLY A 32 -9.49 -4.28 -4.95
CA GLY A 32 -8.76 -5.54 -5.03
C GLY A 32 -8.98 -6.47 -3.83
N ASN A 33 -9.35 -5.89 -2.67
CA ASN A 33 -9.65 -6.64 -1.45
C ASN A 33 -10.86 -7.58 -1.58
N ILE A 34 -11.68 -7.45 -2.64
CA ILE A 34 -12.77 -8.38 -2.96
C ILE A 34 -12.25 -9.80 -3.19
N ALA A 35 -11.03 -9.97 -3.71
CA ALA A 35 -10.48 -11.29 -4.04
C ALA A 35 -10.37 -12.24 -2.83
N PRO A 36 -9.79 -11.83 -1.68
CA PRO A 36 -9.86 -12.56 -0.43
C PRO A 36 -11.26 -13.02 -0.01
N PHE A 37 -12.26 -12.13 -0.11
CA PHE A 37 -13.64 -12.45 0.27
C PHE A 37 -14.23 -13.52 -0.65
N LEU A 38 -13.99 -13.42 -1.95
CA LEU A 38 -14.41 -14.43 -2.93
C LEU A 38 -13.77 -15.80 -2.63
N LEU A 39 -12.47 -15.85 -2.33
CA LEU A 39 -11.78 -17.10 -2.00
C LEU A 39 -12.34 -17.76 -0.73
N VAL A 40 -12.63 -16.96 0.30
CA VAL A 40 -13.25 -17.45 1.54
C VAL A 40 -14.67 -17.94 1.28
N LEU A 41 -15.45 -17.21 0.48
CA LEU A 41 -16.80 -17.60 0.10
C LEU A 41 -16.80 -18.93 -0.66
N ILE A 42 -15.90 -19.10 -1.63
CA ILE A 42 -15.72 -20.36 -2.37
C ILE A 42 -15.37 -21.49 -1.40
N LYS A 43 -14.44 -21.27 -0.47
CA LYS A 43 -14.07 -22.29 0.53
C LYS A 43 -15.25 -22.68 1.44
N CYS A 44 -16.08 -21.72 1.84
CA CYS A 44 -17.30 -21.96 2.62
C CYS A 44 -18.37 -22.72 1.82
N LEU A 45 -18.61 -22.34 0.56
CA LEU A 45 -19.64 -22.94 -0.30
C LEU A 45 -19.28 -24.38 -0.68
N TYR A 46 -18.01 -24.65 -0.97
CA TYR A 46 -17.59 -25.95 -1.49
C TYR A 46 -17.18 -26.97 -0.40
N ARG A 47 -17.11 -26.57 0.88
CA ARG A 47 -16.98 -27.32 2.18
C ARG A 47 -16.10 -28.60 2.25
N LYS A 48 -15.51 -29.09 1.16
CA LYS A 48 -14.87 -30.41 1.04
C LYS A 48 -13.62 -30.43 0.13
N HIS A 49 -13.34 -29.39 -0.67
CA HIS A 49 -12.11 -29.33 -1.45
C HIS A 49 -11.05 -28.47 -0.78
N ILE A 50 -9.95 -29.12 -0.36
CA ILE A 50 -8.67 -28.46 -0.10
C ILE A 50 -8.22 -27.88 -1.44
N ILE A 51 -8.45 -26.58 -1.65
CA ILE A 51 -7.99 -25.89 -2.84
C ILE A 51 -6.46 -26.03 -2.88
N ASN A 52 -5.91 -26.53 -3.98
CA ASN A 52 -4.47 -26.59 -4.15
C ASN A 52 -3.94 -25.15 -4.39
N PRO A 53 -3.07 -24.61 -3.52
CA PRO A 53 -2.56 -23.25 -3.67
C PRO A 53 -1.54 -23.15 -4.82
N VAL A 54 -1.00 -24.27 -5.32
CA VAL A 54 0.04 -24.27 -6.36
C VAL A 54 -0.46 -23.67 -7.68
N PRO A 55 -1.59 -24.13 -8.27
CA PRO A 55 -2.17 -23.48 -9.46
C PRO A 55 -2.50 -22.00 -9.26
N ILE A 56 -3.00 -21.63 -8.07
CA ILE A 56 -3.32 -20.23 -7.74
C ILE A 56 -2.06 -19.38 -7.76
N ASN A 57 -0.98 -19.84 -7.12
CA ASN A 57 0.30 -19.13 -7.10
C ASN A 57 0.88 -18.94 -8.51
N TYR A 58 0.76 -19.95 -9.38
CA TYR A 58 1.15 -19.80 -10.78
C TYR A 58 0.33 -18.74 -11.52
N ILE A 59 -1.00 -18.76 -11.38
CA ILE A 59 -1.88 -17.76 -11.98
C ILE A 59 -1.52 -16.36 -11.47
N VAL A 60 -1.30 -16.23 -10.15
CA VAL A 60 -0.96 -14.95 -9.54
C VAL A 60 0.33 -14.38 -10.10
N ILE A 61 1.39 -15.19 -10.17
CA ILE A 61 2.68 -14.74 -10.71
C ILE A 61 2.55 -14.40 -12.20
N LEU A 62 1.89 -15.25 -13.00
CA LEU A 62 1.77 -15.05 -14.45
C LEU A 62 0.96 -13.80 -14.81
N VAL A 63 -0.18 -13.57 -14.14
CA VAL A 63 -0.98 -12.36 -14.36
C VAL A 63 -0.21 -11.12 -13.87
N GLY A 64 0.58 -11.26 -12.80
CA GLY A 64 1.46 -10.18 -12.31
C GLY A 64 2.56 -9.82 -13.30
N MET A 65 3.24 -10.84 -13.85
CA MET A 65 4.21 -10.70 -14.94
C MET A 65 3.59 -10.02 -16.15
N LEU A 66 2.43 -10.50 -16.62
CA LEU A 66 1.74 -9.91 -17.77
C LEU A 66 1.35 -8.46 -17.51
N SER A 67 0.82 -8.15 -16.31
CA SER A 67 0.43 -6.79 -15.95
C SER A 67 1.62 -5.84 -15.93
N CYS A 68 2.73 -6.25 -15.31
CA CYS A 68 3.97 -5.46 -15.32
C CYS A 68 4.58 -5.33 -16.72
N PHE A 69 4.52 -6.37 -17.54
CA PHE A 69 4.98 -6.32 -18.93
C PHE A 69 4.18 -5.31 -19.76
N LEU A 70 2.84 -5.33 -19.64
CA LEU A 70 1.97 -4.37 -20.31
C LEU A 70 2.21 -2.94 -19.83
N LEU A 71 2.50 -2.73 -18.53
CA LEU A 71 2.85 -1.42 -18.00
C LEU A 71 4.12 -0.83 -18.63
N ILE A 72 5.07 -1.63 -19.12
CA ILE A 72 6.27 -1.11 -19.79
C ILE A 72 5.91 -0.23 -20.99
N PHE A 73 4.92 -0.66 -21.77
CA PHE A 73 4.54 -0.02 -23.04
C PHE A 73 3.34 0.91 -22.91
N PHE A 74 2.38 0.57 -22.05
CA PHE A 74 1.06 1.21 -22.05
C PHE A 74 0.75 2.06 -20.82
N TRP A 75 1.72 2.28 -19.91
CA TRP A 75 1.50 3.10 -18.72
C TRP A 75 1.05 4.55 -19.04
N SER A 76 1.52 5.13 -20.14
CA SER A 76 1.19 6.50 -20.57
C SER A 76 -0.01 6.57 -21.51
N TYR A 77 -0.63 5.43 -21.84
CA TYR A 77 -1.77 5.42 -22.75
C TYR A 77 -3.02 5.97 -22.05
N THR A 78 -3.70 6.91 -22.71
CA THR A 78 -4.88 7.58 -22.17
C THR A 78 -6.07 7.38 -23.09
N THR A 79 -7.26 7.25 -22.51
CA THR A 79 -8.53 7.20 -23.25
C THR A 79 -9.51 8.19 -22.68
N ILE A 80 -10.52 8.57 -23.45
CA ILE A 80 -11.56 9.50 -23.01
C ILE A 80 -12.69 8.70 -22.35
N ILE A 81 -12.93 8.94 -21.06
CA ILE A 81 -14.08 8.40 -20.32
C ILE A 81 -14.84 9.58 -19.72
N ALA A 82 -16.17 9.59 -19.85
CA ALA A 82 -17.03 10.66 -19.34
C ALA A 82 -16.57 12.07 -19.77
N ASN A 83 -16.12 12.19 -21.03
CA ASN A 83 -15.60 13.42 -21.63
C ASN A 83 -14.29 13.97 -21.04
N GLU A 84 -13.58 13.19 -20.22
CA GLU A 84 -12.27 13.55 -19.68
C GLU A 84 -11.21 12.50 -20.06
N LYS A 85 -9.96 12.94 -20.27
CA LYS A 85 -8.84 12.03 -20.51
C LYS A 85 -8.50 11.31 -19.21
N ARG A 86 -8.39 9.98 -19.27
CA ARG A 86 -8.07 9.14 -18.13
C ARG A 86 -6.97 8.13 -18.48
N SER A 87 -6.12 7.82 -17.50
CA SER A 87 -5.04 6.82 -17.57
C SER A 87 -5.59 5.40 -17.40
N THR A 88 -6.54 5.03 -18.25
CA THR A 88 -7.36 3.82 -18.08
C THR A 88 -6.56 2.54 -18.06
N VAL A 89 -5.54 2.41 -18.91
CA VAL A 89 -4.70 1.22 -18.94
C VAL A 89 -3.90 1.08 -17.64
N LEU A 90 -3.31 2.17 -17.14
CA LEU A 90 -2.63 2.19 -15.85
C LEU A 90 -3.58 1.75 -14.71
N LEU A 91 -4.80 2.29 -14.68
CA LEU A 91 -5.81 2.01 -13.65
C LEU A 91 -6.32 0.56 -13.72
N ILE A 92 -6.56 0.01 -14.91
CA ILE A 92 -6.98 -1.39 -15.10
C ILE A 92 -5.86 -2.35 -14.69
N LEU A 93 -4.62 -2.08 -15.09
CA LEU A 93 -3.47 -2.91 -14.71
C LEU A 93 -3.18 -2.80 -13.22
N ALA A 94 -3.35 -1.62 -12.60
CA ALA A 94 -3.29 -1.46 -11.16
C ALA A 94 -4.37 -2.27 -10.44
N PHE A 95 -5.59 -2.35 -10.97
CA PHE A 95 -6.66 -3.20 -10.43
C PHE A 95 -6.30 -4.69 -10.46
N PHE A 96 -5.79 -5.19 -11.59
CA PHE A 96 -5.33 -6.59 -11.65
C PHE A 96 -4.19 -6.83 -10.65
N LEU A 97 -3.20 -5.93 -10.60
CA LEU A 97 -2.12 -6.03 -9.64
C LEU A 97 -2.60 -5.98 -8.18
N SER A 98 -3.70 -5.28 -7.86
CA SER A 98 -4.25 -5.25 -6.49
C SER A 98 -5.01 -6.53 -6.14
N LEU A 99 -5.80 -7.08 -7.07
CA LEU A 99 -6.42 -8.41 -6.90
C LEU A 99 -5.37 -9.49 -6.62
N LEU A 100 -4.26 -9.43 -7.35
CA LEU A 100 -3.14 -10.35 -7.20
C LEU A 100 -2.42 -10.18 -5.87
N ASP A 101 -2.11 -8.94 -5.49
CA ASP A 101 -1.45 -8.61 -4.22
C ASP A 101 -2.24 -9.21 -3.05
N CYS A 102 -3.54 -8.96 -2.98
CA CYS A 102 -4.41 -9.48 -1.93
C CYS A 102 -4.56 -11.01 -1.96
N THR A 103 -4.61 -11.61 -3.15
CA THR A 103 -4.72 -13.08 -3.30
C THR A 103 -3.42 -13.78 -2.89
N SER A 104 -2.28 -13.18 -3.23
CA SER A 104 -0.95 -13.74 -2.98
C SER A 104 -0.68 -13.95 -1.50
N SER A 105 -1.01 -12.99 -0.63
CA SER A 105 -0.79 -13.11 0.81
C SER A 105 -1.52 -14.29 1.44
N ILE A 106 -2.67 -14.68 0.90
CA ILE A 106 -3.46 -15.83 1.38
C ILE A 106 -2.94 -17.14 0.79
N SER A 107 -2.73 -17.17 -0.53
CA SER A 107 -2.35 -18.37 -1.25
C SER A 107 -0.92 -18.83 -0.91
N PHE A 108 0.04 -17.90 -0.80
CA PHE A 108 1.41 -18.24 -0.39
C PHE A 108 1.50 -18.63 1.10
N ALA A 109 0.67 -18.03 1.96
CA ALA A 109 0.57 -18.45 3.35
C ALA A 109 0.07 -19.90 3.47
N ASP A 110 -1.00 -20.26 2.75
CA ASP A 110 -1.51 -21.65 2.72
C ASP A 110 -0.47 -22.63 2.13
N TYR A 111 0.28 -22.20 1.11
CA TYR A 111 1.34 -22.99 0.50
C TYR A 111 2.49 -23.31 1.49
N ILE A 112 2.98 -22.32 2.23
CA ILE A 112 4.12 -22.48 3.15
C ILE A 112 3.74 -23.25 4.41
N CYS A 113 2.47 -23.28 4.82
CA CYS A 113 1.98 -24.16 5.88
C CYS A 113 2.21 -25.66 5.60
N ARG A 114 2.47 -26.04 4.35
CA ARG A 114 2.81 -27.42 3.94
C ARG A 114 4.31 -27.75 4.06
N PHE A 115 5.13 -26.76 4.41
CA PHE A 115 6.55 -26.92 4.67
C PHE A 115 6.81 -26.90 6.18
N ARG A 116 8.03 -27.24 6.57
CA ARG A 116 8.45 -27.17 7.98
C ARG A 116 8.38 -25.73 8.51
N LYS A 117 8.13 -25.58 9.82
CA LYS A 117 7.85 -24.29 10.48
C LYS A 117 9.00 -23.28 10.38
N GLU A 118 10.24 -23.74 10.20
CA GLU A 118 11.42 -22.87 10.06
C GLU A 118 11.29 -21.94 8.83
N PHE A 119 10.59 -22.40 7.79
CA PHE A 119 10.39 -21.65 6.55
C PHE A 119 9.29 -20.60 6.63
N THR A 120 8.40 -20.62 7.64
CA THR A 120 7.34 -19.60 7.78
C THR A 120 7.90 -18.20 7.94
N SER A 121 9.08 -18.06 8.55
CA SER A 121 9.81 -16.79 8.69
C SER A 121 10.13 -16.12 7.34
N THR A 122 10.28 -16.91 6.26
CA THR A 122 10.67 -16.41 4.94
C THR A 122 9.58 -15.62 4.23
N ILE A 123 8.29 -15.87 4.53
CA ILE A 123 7.17 -15.04 4.03
C ILE A 123 7.35 -13.60 4.49
N PHE A 124 7.62 -13.40 5.79
CA PHE A 124 7.74 -12.06 6.36
C PHE A 124 8.94 -11.31 5.79
N LEU A 125 10.03 -12.02 5.49
CA LEU A 125 11.16 -11.46 4.77
C LEU A 125 10.76 -11.03 3.35
N GLY A 126 10.02 -11.88 2.63
CA GLY A 126 9.48 -11.57 1.30
C GLY A 126 8.58 -10.33 1.29
N ASP A 127 7.64 -10.24 2.24
CA ASP A 127 6.76 -9.07 2.39
C ASP A 127 7.54 -7.77 2.63
N SER A 128 8.62 -7.86 3.41
CA SER A 128 9.51 -6.71 3.67
C SER A 128 10.26 -6.29 2.39
N LEU A 129 10.82 -7.25 1.65
CA LEU A 129 11.52 -7.01 0.39
C LEU A 129 10.59 -6.46 -0.70
N ASN A 130 9.32 -6.87 -0.73
CA ASN A 130 8.30 -6.36 -1.66
C ASN A 130 8.03 -4.85 -1.50
N SER A 131 8.35 -4.27 -0.34
CA SER A 131 8.22 -2.82 -0.10
C SER A 131 9.55 -2.08 -0.33
N ILE A 132 10.67 -2.73 0.03
CA ILE A 132 12.02 -2.14 -0.06
C ILE A 132 12.51 -2.09 -1.50
N LEU A 133 12.37 -3.16 -2.28
CA LEU A 133 12.92 -3.23 -3.64
C LEU A 133 12.39 -2.13 -4.56
N PRO A 134 11.06 -1.88 -4.66
CA PRO A 134 10.57 -0.79 -5.49
C PRO A 134 11.02 0.58 -4.98
N SER A 135 11.13 0.77 -3.66
CA SER A 135 11.66 2.01 -3.07
C SER A 135 13.12 2.26 -3.44
N VAL A 136 13.98 1.23 -3.41
CA VAL A 136 15.38 1.33 -3.83
C VAL A 136 15.49 1.63 -5.32
N LEU A 137 14.64 1.01 -6.15
CA LEU A 137 14.58 1.30 -7.59
C LEU A 137 14.16 2.76 -7.84
N ALA A 138 13.17 3.28 -7.12
CA ALA A 138 12.74 4.67 -7.22
C ALA A 138 13.84 5.64 -6.76
N ILE A 139 14.60 5.28 -5.71
CA ILE A 139 15.81 6.03 -5.29
C ILE A 139 16.87 6.05 -6.39
N ALA A 140 17.12 4.91 -7.04
CA ALA A 140 18.09 4.80 -8.12
C ALA A 140 17.65 5.61 -9.36
N GLN A 141 16.35 5.64 -9.65
CA GLN A 141 15.73 6.45 -10.69
C GLN A 141 15.90 7.95 -10.40
N GLY A 142 15.68 8.35 -9.14
CA GLY A 142 15.72 9.73 -8.70
C GLY A 142 14.41 10.48 -8.96
N ASN A 143 14.35 11.72 -8.51
CA ASN A 143 13.18 12.57 -8.72
C ASN A 143 13.25 13.29 -10.08
N GLY A 144 12.08 13.43 -10.71
CA GLY A 144 11.89 14.32 -11.85
C GLY A 144 11.85 15.76 -11.34
N ARG A 145 12.23 16.73 -12.18
CA ARG A 145 12.18 18.15 -11.82
C ARG A 145 11.31 18.91 -12.79
N ILE A 146 10.57 19.88 -12.27
CA ILE A 146 9.76 20.79 -13.09
C ILE A 146 10.54 22.09 -13.22
N TYR A 147 10.86 22.48 -14.45
CA TYR A 147 11.45 23.79 -14.78
C TYR A 147 10.40 24.64 -15.47
N CYS A 148 10.38 25.93 -15.14
CA CYS A 148 9.50 26.88 -15.79
C CYS A 148 10.34 27.72 -16.74
N VAL A 149 10.08 27.56 -18.03
CA VAL A 149 10.79 28.28 -19.10
C VAL A 149 9.85 29.30 -19.71
N GLU A 150 10.31 30.54 -19.88
CA GLU A 150 9.56 31.60 -20.55
C GLU A 150 9.36 31.26 -22.03
N LEU A 151 8.14 31.42 -22.55
CA LEU A 151 7.92 31.28 -23.98
C LEU A 151 8.60 32.43 -24.73
N THR A 152 9.43 32.08 -25.71
CA THR A 152 10.21 33.01 -26.54
C THR A 152 9.34 34.03 -27.30
N ASN A 153 8.03 33.79 -27.42
CA ASN A 153 7.07 34.65 -28.14
C ASN A 153 6.02 35.35 -27.24
N ARG A 154 6.02 35.13 -25.93
CA ARG A 154 5.09 35.79 -24.98
C ARG A 154 5.79 35.99 -23.65
N THR A 155 6.22 37.23 -23.38
CA THR A 155 7.06 37.60 -22.22
C THR A 155 6.42 37.37 -20.84
N ASN A 156 5.15 36.94 -20.77
CA ASN A 156 4.42 36.70 -19.53
C ASN A 156 3.86 35.27 -19.39
N GLU A 157 4.13 34.36 -20.32
CA GLU A 157 3.69 32.96 -20.22
C GLU A 157 4.90 32.05 -20.02
N THR A 158 4.89 31.29 -18.91
CA THR A 158 5.88 30.24 -18.63
C THR A 158 5.28 28.88 -18.93
N THR A 159 6.10 27.97 -19.46
CA THR A 159 5.72 26.57 -19.70
C THR A 159 6.49 25.66 -18.76
N ALA A 160 5.78 24.66 -18.24
CA ALA A 160 6.37 23.61 -17.45
C ALA A 160 7.10 22.60 -18.35
N VAL A 161 8.42 22.56 -18.22
CA VAL A 161 9.28 21.55 -18.83
C VAL A 161 9.60 20.52 -17.76
N TYR A 162 9.15 19.28 -17.98
CA TYR A 162 9.37 18.17 -17.08
C TYR A 162 10.69 17.49 -17.44
N GLN A 163 11.70 17.62 -16.59
CA GLN A 163 12.92 16.83 -16.71
C GLN A 163 12.67 15.45 -16.10
N THR A 164 12.81 14.42 -16.93
CA THR A 164 12.68 13.04 -16.49
C THR A 164 13.79 12.66 -15.51
N ALA A 165 13.49 11.71 -14.64
CA ALA A 165 14.47 11.08 -13.78
C ALA A 165 15.61 10.40 -14.58
N ARG A 166 16.61 9.83 -13.90
CA ARG A 166 17.81 9.23 -14.54
C ARG A 166 17.47 8.17 -15.58
N PHE A 167 16.35 7.48 -15.41
CA PHE A 167 15.75 6.60 -16.41
C PHE A 167 14.22 6.75 -16.42
N SER A 168 13.58 6.25 -17.47
CA SER A 168 12.13 6.40 -17.69
C SER A 168 11.29 5.46 -16.83
N VAL A 169 10.02 5.81 -16.63
CA VAL A 169 9.02 4.97 -15.94
C VAL A 169 8.89 3.58 -16.59
N SER A 170 9.07 3.47 -17.92
CA SER A 170 9.10 2.17 -18.62
C SER A 170 10.26 1.27 -18.16
N VAL A 171 11.46 1.84 -17.93
CA VAL A 171 12.62 1.08 -17.41
C VAL A 171 12.36 0.65 -15.97
N TYR A 172 11.70 1.48 -15.16
CA TYR A 172 11.28 1.08 -13.82
C TYR A 172 10.31 -0.13 -13.85
N PHE A 173 9.28 -0.09 -14.69
CA PHE A 173 8.37 -1.23 -14.83
C PHE A 173 9.05 -2.47 -15.41
N LEU A 174 10.08 -2.31 -16.26
CA LEU A 174 10.92 -3.42 -16.71
C LEU A 174 11.69 -4.07 -15.55
N CYS A 175 12.22 -3.27 -14.62
CA CYS A 175 12.85 -3.80 -13.40
C CYS A 175 11.85 -4.60 -12.56
N LEU A 176 10.62 -4.10 -12.38
CA LEU A 176 9.57 -4.83 -11.67
C LEU A 176 9.16 -6.13 -12.39
N PHE A 177 9.05 -6.10 -13.72
CA PHE A 177 8.79 -7.29 -14.53
C PHE A 177 9.91 -8.34 -14.36
N THR A 178 11.16 -7.89 -14.28
CA THR A 178 12.31 -8.77 -14.03
C THR A 178 12.21 -9.43 -12.66
N LEU A 179 11.80 -8.69 -11.62
CA LEU A 179 11.56 -9.26 -10.28
C LEU A 179 10.46 -10.33 -10.29
N PHE A 180 9.35 -10.11 -11.01
CA PHE A 180 8.31 -11.12 -11.17
C PHE A 180 8.80 -12.36 -11.94
N THR A 181 9.66 -12.15 -12.96
CA THR A 181 10.26 -13.25 -13.73
C THR A 181 11.20 -14.09 -12.86
N ILE A 182 12.02 -13.45 -12.02
CA ILE A 182 12.87 -14.15 -11.04
C ILE A 182 12.00 -14.95 -10.06
N SER A 183 10.90 -14.36 -9.56
CA SER A 183 9.95 -15.04 -8.68
C SER A 183 9.30 -16.26 -9.35
N PHE A 184 8.93 -16.15 -10.63
CA PHE A 184 8.38 -17.25 -11.42
C PHE A 184 9.39 -18.40 -11.56
N ILE A 185 10.62 -18.10 -11.97
CA ILE A 185 11.68 -19.09 -12.13
C ILE A 185 11.96 -19.76 -10.78
N ALA A 186 12.06 -18.98 -9.70
CA ALA A 186 12.26 -19.51 -8.36
C ALA A 186 11.13 -20.45 -7.92
N PHE A 187 9.87 -20.10 -8.21
CA PHE A 187 8.72 -20.94 -7.89
C PHE A 187 8.69 -22.24 -8.71
N VAL A 188 9.01 -22.19 -10.01
CA VAL A 188 9.14 -23.39 -10.86
C VAL A 188 10.25 -24.31 -10.35
N LEU A 189 11.43 -23.76 -10.04
CA LEU A 189 12.54 -24.52 -9.47
C LEU A 189 12.16 -25.15 -8.13
N LEU A 190 11.40 -24.45 -7.30
CA LEU A 190 10.89 -24.99 -6.05
C LEU A 190 9.95 -26.19 -6.29
N GLN A 191 9.13 -26.19 -7.35
CA GLN A 191 8.26 -27.33 -7.66
C GLN A 191 9.01 -28.53 -8.25
N TRP A 192 10.05 -28.29 -9.03
CA TRP A 192 10.77 -29.36 -9.74
C TRP A 192 11.89 -29.98 -8.94
N THR A 193 12.50 -29.24 -8.01
CA THR A 193 13.62 -29.76 -7.23
C THR A 193 13.17 -30.80 -6.20
N SER A 194 13.90 -31.91 -6.13
CA SER A 194 13.67 -32.95 -5.11
C SER A 194 13.89 -32.45 -3.68
N ILE A 195 14.60 -31.32 -3.52
CA ILE A 195 14.89 -30.68 -2.23
C ILE A 195 13.59 -30.21 -1.57
N ALA A 196 12.72 -29.52 -2.32
CA ALA A 196 11.42 -29.07 -1.82
C ALA A 196 10.51 -30.24 -1.43
N ARG A 197 10.50 -31.31 -2.24
CA ARG A 197 9.72 -32.52 -1.97
C ARG A 197 10.15 -33.23 -0.68
N LYS A 198 11.45 -33.22 -0.38
CA LYS A 198 11.99 -33.75 0.89
C LYS A 198 11.64 -32.87 2.10
N SER A 199 11.50 -31.56 1.92
CA SER A 199 11.08 -30.63 2.98
C SER A 199 9.56 -30.57 3.23
N HIS A 200 8.74 -31.07 2.31
CA HIS A 200 7.28 -31.20 2.47
C HIS A 200 6.88 -32.23 3.57
N GLN A 201 7.75 -33.21 3.84
CA GLN A 201 7.45 -34.32 4.74
C GLN A 201 7.92 -33.99 6.16
N LEU A 202 6.97 -33.66 7.06
CA LEU A 202 6.97 -33.93 8.52
C LEU A 202 5.85 -33.18 9.29
N VAL A 203 4.72 -32.84 8.64
CA VAL A 203 3.55 -32.29 9.33
C VAL A 203 2.39 -33.26 9.05
N PRO A 204 2.12 -34.25 9.95
CA PRO A 204 0.92 -35.08 9.84
C PRO A 204 -0.32 -34.18 9.75
N GLU A 205 -1.35 -34.55 9.00
CA GLU A 205 -2.64 -33.80 8.94
C GLU A 205 -3.21 -33.53 10.34
N THR A 206 -2.93 -34.42 11.30
CA THR A 206 -3.23 -34.26 12.73
C THR A 206 -2.58 -33.00 13.33
N SER A 207 -1.41 -32.56 12.87
CA SER A 207 -0.70 -31.38 13.37
C SER A 207 -1.21 -30.03 12.82
N LEU A 208 -1.92 -30.04 11.68
CA LEU A 208 -2.70 -28.88 11.20
C LEU A 208 -3.99 -28.71 12.04
N GLU A 209 -4.62 -29.80 12.44
CA GLU A 209 -5.70 -29.78 13.43
C GLU A 209 -5.19 -29.45 14.85
N ILE A 210 -4.02 -29.95 15.26
CA ILE A 210 -3.41 -29.64 16.57
C ILE A 210 -2.90 -28.19 16.63
N MET A 211 -2.42 -27.59 15.54
CA MET A 211 -2.14 -26.14 15.47
C MET A 211 -3.40 -25.29 15.57
N ASN A 212 -4.52 -25.76 15.00
CA ASN A 212 -5.83 -25.11 15.14
C ASN A 212 -6.49 -25.32 16.52
N THR A 213 -6.15 -26.39 17.24
CA THR A 213 -6.79 -26.74 18.53
C THR A 213 -5.97 -26.39 19.77
N ASN A 214 -4.65 -26.21 19.66
CA ASN A 214 -3.78 -25.89 20.82
C ASN A 214 -3.79 -24.42 21.25
N HIS A 215 -4.40 -23.51 20.49
CA HIS A 215 -4.74 -22.18 21.00
C HIS A 215 -6.13 -22.22 21.66
N LYS A 216 -6.27 -22.98 22.76
CA LYS A 216 -7.36 -22.68 23.70
C LYS A 216 -7.06 -21.27 24.26
N PRO A 217 -7.92 -20.27 24.01
CA PRO A 217 -7.65 -18.92 24.46
C PRO A 217 -7.53 -18.93 25.99
N GLN A 218 -6.38 -18.49 26.51
CA GLN A 218 -6.06 -18.52 27.94
C GLN A 218 -7.00 -17.63 28.79
N LYS A 219 -7.80 -16.78 28.12
CA LYS A 219 -8.92 -15.97 28.66
C LYS A 219 -9.80 -15.53 27.49
N SER A 220 -11.12 -15.48 27.66
CA SER A 220 -12.02 -14.90 26.65
C SER A 220 -11.97 -13.36 26.70
N LEU A 221 -11.92 -12.72 25.53
CA LEU A 221 -12.03 -11.27 25.44
C LEU A 221 -13.46 -10.84 25.76
N THR A 222 -13.63 -9.83 26.62
CA THR A 222 -14.94 -9.19 26.78
C THR A 222 -15.39 -8.58 25.46
N THR A 223 -16.65 -8.75 25.09
CA THR A 223 -17.25 -8.25 23.84
C THR A 223 -16.95 -6.77 23.61
N SER A 224 -17.04 -5.93 24.66
CA SER A 224 -16.72 -4.50 24.60
C SER A 224 -15.25 -4.22 24.22
N THR A 225 -14.29 -4.98 24.77
CA THR A 225 -12.87 -4.84 24.40
C THR A 225 -12.65 -5.25 22.95
N TYR A 226 -13.28 -6.34 22.50
CA TYR A 226 -13.14 -6.79 21.12
C TYR A 226 -13.69 -5.75 20.14
N LEU A 227 -14.87 -5.20 20.41
CA LEU A 227 -15.47 -4.13 19.61
C LEU A 227 -14.58 -2.88 19.57
N LEU A 228 -14.02 -2.45 20.69
CA LEU A 228 -13.12 -1.29 20.75
C LEU A 228 -11.85 -1.51 19.90
N LEU A 229 -11.25 -2.70 19.96
CA LEU A 229 -10.08 -3.04 19.15
C LEU A 229 -10.42 -3.15 17.67
N SER A 230 -11.60 -3.68 17.33
CA SER A 230 -12.12 -3.76 15.96
C SER A 230 -12.31 -2.35 15.36
N LEU A 231 -12.93 -1.45 16.12
CA LEU A 231 -13.13 -0.05 15.74
C LEU A 231 -11.79 0.67 15.58
N GLY A 232 -10.87 0.52 16.53
CA GLY A 232 -9.52 1.08 16.45
C GLY A 232 -8.76 0.58 15.22
N CYS A 233 -8.85 -0.71 14.90
CA CYS A 233 -8.23 -1.30 13.72
C CYS A 233 -8.80 -0.70 12.42
N THR A 234 -10.13 -0.63 12.32
CA THR A 234 -10.83 -0.09 11.15
C THR A 234 -10.50 1.38 10.95
N TYR A 235 -10.54 2.18 12.02
CA TYR A 235 -10.19 3.59 12.00
C TYR A 235 -8.75 3.83 11.55
N SER A 236 -7.80 3.15 12.18
CA SER A 236 -6.37 3.31 11.85
C SER A 236 -6.09 2.90 10.40
N SER A 237 -6.72 1.82 9.92
CA SER A 237 -6.54 1.33 8.56
C SER A 237 -7.20 2.23 7.52
N SER A 238 -8.33 2.85 7.86
CA SER A 238 -8.99 3.87 7.01
C SER A 238 -8.09 5.05 6.73
N ILE A 239 -7.41 5.56 7.75
CA ILE A 239 -6.45 6.66 7.58
C ILE A 239 -5.23 6.19 6.78
N LEU A 240 -4.56 5.13 7.22
CA LEU A 240 -3.27 4.72 6.66
C LEU A 240 -3.32 4.22 5.23
N PHE A 241 -4.32 3.40 4.90
CA PHE A 241 -4.38 2.71 3.61
C PHE A 241 -5.50 3.21 2.69
N GLY A 242 -6.39 4.06 3.21
CA GLY A 242 -7.40 4.74 2.42
C GLY A 242 -7.03 6.20 2.20
N MET A 243 -7.09 7.01 3.26
CA MET A 243 -7.00 8.46 3.16
C MET A 243 -5.60 8.96 2.81
N LEU A 244 -4.55 8.54 3.53
CA LEU A 244 -3.19 9.04 3.29
C LEU A 244 -2.72 8.78 1.85
N PHE A 245 -2.87 7.57 1.32
CA PHE A 245 -2.51 7.29 -0.07
C PHE A 245 -3.25 8.19 -1.09
N SER A 246 -4.50 8.55 -0.79
CA SER A 246 -5.32 9.39 -1.67
C SER A 246 -4.95 10.87 -1.64
N ILE A 247 -4.60 11.40 -0.46
CA ILE A 247 -4.33 12.83 -0.25
C ILE A 247 -2.84 13.19 -0.32
N ALA A 248 -1.94 12.21 -0.47
CA ALA A 248 -0.49 12.40 -0.43
C ALA A 248 0.01 13.52 -1.37
N THR A 249 -0.56 13.60 -2.56
CA THR A 249 -0.28 14.64 -3.55
C THR A 249 -0.61 16.03 -2.99
N TYR A 250 -1.81 16.22 -2.45
CA TYR A 250 -2.28 17.49 -1.90
C TYR A 250 -1.58 17.92 -0.61
N VAL A 251 -1.09 16.97 0.20
CA VAL A 251 -0.33 17.29 1.42
C VAL A 251 1.10 17.72 1.09
N LEU A 252 1.79 16.96 0.24
CA LEU A 252 3.25 17.06 0.11
C LEU A 252 3.71 17.88 -1.10
N MET A 253 2.99 17.82 -2.24
CA MET A 253 3.38 18.57 -3.45
C MET A 253 3.45 20.09 -3.25
N PRO A 254 2.57 20.74 -2.44
CA PRO A 254 2.69 22.18 -2.19
C PRO A 254 4.04 22.61 -1.60
N TYR A 255 4.71 21.71 -0.86
CA TYR A 255 6.01 21.95 -0.23
C TYR A 255 7.20 21.61 -1.14
N GLY A 256 6.94 21.10 -2.33
CA GLY A 256 7.94 20.76 -3.35
C GLY A 256 7.88 19.30 -3.78
N HIS A 257 8.23 19.06 -5.05
CA HIS A 257 8.25 17.72 -5.63
C HIS A 257 9.18 16.76 -4.88
N GLU A 258 10.31 17.27 -4.38
CA GLU A 258 11.25 16.49 -3.57
C GLU A 258 10.64 15.98 -2.26
N ILE A 259 9.80 16.79 -1.59
CA ILE A 259 9.13 16.39 -0.35
C ILE A 259 8.09 15.30 -0.64
N PHE A 260 7.33 15.43 -1.73
CA PHE A 260 6.41 14.39 -2.17
C PHE A 260 7.12 13.08 -2.53
N TYR A 261 8.22 13.17 -3.26
CA TYR A 261 9.07 12.04 -3.60
C TYR A 261 9.62 11.32 -2.35
N LEU A 262 10.17 12.07 -1.39
CA LEU A 262 10.68 11.48 -0.14
C LEU A 262 9.55 10.86 0.69
N GLY A 263 8.41 11.54 0.81
CA GLY A 263 7.26 11.03 1.56
C GLY A 263 6.74 9.71 1.00
N THR A 264 6.56 9.61 -0.31
CA THR A 264 6.07 8.39 -0.97
C THR A 264 7.05 7.22 -0.86
N ILE A 265 8.36 7.46 -0.99
CA ILE A 265 9.40 6.41 -0.88
C ILE A 265 9.60 5.95 0.56
N ILE A 266 9.55 6.86 1.54
CA ILE A 266 9.86 6.56 2.94
C ILE A 266 8.63 6.00 3.68
N SER A 267 7.41 6.35 3.28
CA SER A 267 6.18 5.86 3.93
C SER A 267 6.11 4.33 4.11
N PRO A 268 6.41 3.49 3.09
CA PRO A 268 6.45 2.04 3.26
C PRO A 268 7.46 1.56 4.32
N TRP A 269 8.59 2.26 4.48
CA TRP A 269 9.62 1.92 5.46
C TRP A 269 9.14 2.14 6.90
N MET A 270 8.21 3.09 7.11
CA MET A 270 7.64 3.33 8.43
C MET A 270 6.95 2.08 8.99
N PHE A 271 6.29 1.28 8.15
CA PHE A 271 5.70 0.01 8.59
C PHE A 271 6.77 -1.03 9.00
N THR A 272 7.91 -1.04 8.31
CA THR A 272 9.05 -1.90 8.67
C THR A 272 9.61 -1.49 10.03
N ILE A 273 9.75 -0.18 10.27
CA ILE A 273 10.19 0.37 11.57
C ILE A 273 9.21 -0.02 12.67
N VAL A 274 7.90 0.12 12.44
CA VAL A 274 6.87 -0.32 13.41
C VAL A 274 7.03 -1.79 13.78
N TRP A 275 7.29 -2.66 12.79
CA TRP A 275 7.51 -4.08 13.03
C TRP A 275 8.77 -4.34 13.87
N ILE A 276 9.90 -3.68 13.56
CA ILE A 276 11.14 -3.77 14.34
C ILE A 276 10.92 -3.32 15.79
N ILE A 277 10.21 -2.20 16.01
CA ILE A 277 9.89 -1.72 17.36
C ILE A 277 9.09 -2.77 18.14
N GLY A 278 8.12 -3.41 17.50
CA GLY A 278 7.30 -4.45 18.13
C GLY A 278 8.09 -5.69 18.57
N ILE A 279 9.20 -6.01 17.89
CA ILE A 279 10.12 -7.08 18.31
C ILE A 279 10.91 -6.65 19.55
N ILE A 280 11.44 -5.42 19.56
CA ILE A 280 12.31 -4.93 20.65
C ILE A 280 11.51 -4.69 21.94
N LYS A 281 10.31 -4.09 21.83
CA LYS A 281 9.45 -3.80 22.97
C LYS A 281 7.98 -4.10 22.64
N PRO A 282 7.47 -5.31 22.94
CA PRO A 282 6.06 -5.61 22.77
C PRO A 282 5.23 -4.88 23.84
N ILE A 283 4.79 -3.65 23.56
CA ILE A 283 3.87 -2.92 24.45
C ILE A 283 2.44 -3.41 24.21
N ILE A 284 1.83 -4.07 25.20
CA ILE A 284 0.50 -4.71 25.07
C ILE A 284 -0.59 -3.96 25.88
N ALA A 285 -0.22 -2.88 26.59
CA ALA A 285 -1.17 -2.19 27.46
C ALA A 285 -2.16 -1.31 26.67
N LYS A 286 -3.47 -1.59 26.85
CA LYS A 286 -4.60 -0.91 26.17
C LYS A 286 -4.56 0.62 26.28
N ARG A 287 -4.05 1.17 27.40
CA ARG A 287 -3.92 2.62 27.62
C ARG A 287 -3.00 3.27 26.59
N TYR A 288 -1.87 2.64 26.26
CA TYR A 288 -0.92 3.18 25.27
C TYR A 288 -1.48 3.10 23.85
N LEU A 289 -2.28 2.07 23.55
CA LEU A 289 -2.97 1.97 22.26
C LEU A 289 -3.89 3.16 22.02
N LEU A 290 -4.70 3.54 23.03
CA LEU A 290 -5.58 4.71 22.91
C LEU A 290 -4.79 6.00 22.73
N ILE A 291 -3.72 6.20 23.52
CA ILE A 291 -2.85 7.38 23.43
C ILE A 291 -2.24 7.50 22.04
N LEU A 292 -1.72 6.40 21.48
CA LEU A 292 -1.12 6.38 20.15
C LEU A 292 -2.13 6.67 19.04
N ILE A 293 -3.35 6.11 19.13
CA ILE A 293 -4.42 6.43 18.18
C ILE A 293 -4.76 7.92 18.25
N ILE A 294 -4.95 8.49 19.45
CA ILE A 294 -5.25 9.92 19.61
C ILE A 294 -4.12 10.79 19.04
N LEU A 295 -2.86 10.48 19.36
CA LEU A 295 -1.72 11.25 18.85
C LEU A 295 -1.60 11.13 17.33
N GLY A 296 -1.82 9.93 16.78
CA GLY A 296 -1.87 9.70 15.34
C GLY A 296 -3.00 10.47 14.67
N SER A 297 -4.19 10.51 15.26
CA SER A 297 -5.32 11.32 14.79
C SER A 297 -4.97 12.81 14.77
N ILE A 298 -4.25 13.32 15.79
CA ILE A 298 -3.80 14.72 15.82
C ILE A 298 -2.86 15.00 14.63
N THR A 299 -1.88 14.13 14.37
CA THR A 299 -0.98 14.30 13.22
C THR A 299 -1.75 14.25 11.89
N PHE A 300 -2.72 13.35 11.75
CA PHE A 300 -3.57 13.27 10.57
C PHE A 300 -4.45 14.52 10.38
N VAL A 301 -4.93 15.14 11.47
CA VAL A 301 -5.66 16.41 11.39
C VAL A 301 -4.77 17.51 10.81
N PHE A 302 -3.48 17.56 11.16
CA PHE A 302 -2.54 18.50 10.54
C PHE A 302 -2.37 18.23 9.03
N ASP A 303 -2.26 16.98 8.62
CA ASP A 303 -2.23 16.61 7.19
C ASP A 303 -3.50 17.03 6.46
N MET A 304 -4.67 16.81 7.07
CA MET A 304 -5.95 17.26 6.51
C MET A 304 -6.05 18.78 6.41
N ILE A 305 -5.59 19.53 7.42
CA ILE A 305 -5.55 20.99 7.36
C ILE A 305 -4.64 21.47 6.23
N ALA A 306 -3.48 20.83 6.04
CA ALA A 306 -2.60 21.13 4.91
C ALA A 306 -3.29 20.83 3.57
N THR A 307 -3.99 19.69 3.48
CA THR A 307 -4.76 19.28 2.30
C THR A 307 -5.85 20.32 1.94
N PHE A 308 -6.65 20.76 2.91
CA PHE A 308 -7.70 21.76 2.69
C PHE A 308 -7.16 23.14 2.31
N LYS A 309 -5.96 23.49 2.78
CA LYS A 309 -5.31 24.76 2.42
C LYS A 309 -4.49 24.66 1.12
N SER A 310 -4.40 23.49 0.49
CA SER A 310 -3.78 23.34 -0.83
C SER A 310 -4.47 24.29 -1.84
N PRO A 311 -3.72 25.03 -2.68
CA PRO A 311 -2.29 24.88 -3.01
C PRO A 311 -1.31 25.66 -2.11
N CYS A 312 -1.80 26.46 -1.17
CA CYS A 312 -1.00 27.34 -0.31
C CYS A 312 -1.18 26.98 1.18
N PRO A 313 -0.83 25.76 1.60
CA PRO A 313 -0.90 25.43 3.01
C PRO A 313 0.05 26.31 3.83
N SER A 314 -0.24 26.39 5.13
CA SER A 314 0.63 27.10 6.05
C SER A 314 2.06 26.55 5.92
N PHE A 315 3.04 27.46 5.97
CA PHE A 315 4.47 27.16 5.96
C PHE A 315 5.15 26.87 4.61
N VAL A 316 4.48 27.11 3.48
CA VAL A 316 5.12 27.09 2.15
C VAL A 316 6.24 28.15 2.07
N GLY A 317 7.34 27.84 1.37
CA GLY A 317 8.43 28.79 1.06
C GLY A 317 9.66 28.75 1.97
N THR A 318 9.68 27.91 3.02
CA THR A 318 10.88 27.75 3.88
C THR A 318 11.29 26.27 4.00
N THR A 319 12.57 25.96 3.75
CA THR A 319 13.09 24.58 3.75
C THR A 319 12.88 23.88 5.10
N LYS A 320 13.15 24.58 6.21
CA LYS A 320 12.97 24.05 7.57
C LYS A 320 11.53 23.61 7.85
N ARG A 321 10.55 24.33 7.32
CA ARG A 321 9.13 24.03 7.57
C ARG A 321 8.54 23.01 6.59
N SER A 322 9.15 22.85 5.42
CA SER A 322 8.83 21.77 4.47
C SER A 322 9.30 20.40 4.99
N VAL A 323 10.42 20.36 5.74
CA VAL A 323 10.84 19.15 6.45
C VAL A 323 9.87 18.81 7.61
N LEU A 324 9.30 19.83 8.27
CA LEU A 324 8.35 19.60 9.36
C LEU A 324 7.09 18.86 8.90
N ILE A 325 6.49 19.25 7.76
CA ILE A 325 5.31 18.54 7.25
C ILE A 325 5.64 17.08 6.87
N LEU A 326 6.84 16.82 6.34
CA LEU A 326 7.30 15.47 6.05
C LEU A 326 7.43 14.64 7.34
N ILE A 327 7.94 15.23 8.42
CA ILE A 327 8.02 14.56 9.73
C ILE A 327 6.63 14.26 10.27
N ILE A 328 5.69 15.21 10.18
CA ILE A 328 4.29 15.01 10.59
C ILE A 328 3.68 13.84 9.82
N TRP A 329 3.78 13.88 8.48
CA TRP A 329 3.32 12.83 7.58
C TRP A 329 3.85 11.44 7.98
N LEU A 330 5.18 11.29 8.12
CA LEU A 330 5.80 10.03 8.49
C LEU A 330 5.44 9.58 9.91
N SER A 331 5.26 10.53 10.83
CA SER A 331 4.86 10.22 12.20
C SER A 331 3.44 9.62 12.26
N THR A 332 2.53 10.03 11.38
CA THR A 332 1.18 9.45 11.29
C THR A 332 1.24 7.96 10.95
N TYR A 333 2.14 7.55 10.04
CA TYR A 333 2.37 6.13 9.72
C TYR A 333 2.80 5.31 10.93
N ILE A 334 3.73 5.83 11.74
CA ILE A 334 4.22 5.13 12.93
C ILE A 334 3.14 5.07 14.02
N LEU A 335 2.53 6.22 14.32
CA LEU A 335 1.59 6.39 15.42
C LEU A 335 0.29 5.60 15.23
N LEU A 336 -0.21 5.50 13.99
CA LEU A 336 -1.38 4.70 13.66
C LEU A 336 -1.02 3.26 13.23
N GLY A 337 0.21 3.03 12.77
CA GLY A 337 0.70 1.70 12.38
C GLY A 337 0.94 0.81 13.59
N TYR A 338 1.55 1.33 14.66
CA TYR A 338 1.88 0.56 15.85
C TYR A 338 0.64 0.00 16.59
N PRO A 339 -0.46 0.75 16.81
CA PRO A 339 -1.71 0.21 17.32
C PRO A 339 -2.20 -1.04 16.59
N ARG A 340 -2.07 -1.11 15.26
CA ARG A 340 -2.50 -2.26 14.46
C ARG A 340 -1.68 -3.51 14.79
N LEU A 341 -0.37 -3.37 14.98
CA LEU A 341 0.51 -4.46 15.42
C LEU A 341 0.09 -4.98 16.81
N VAL A 342 -0.19 -4.07 17.74
CA VAL A 342 -0.65 -4.45 19.09
C VAL A 342 -2.01 -5.15 19.05
N ILE A 343 -2.96 -4.65 18.25
CA ILE A 343 -4.28 -5.27 18.07
C ILE A 343 -4.12 -6.68 17.49
N ALA A 344 -3.30 -6.85 16.44
CA ALA A 344 -3.04 -8.15 15.83
C ALA A 344 -2.52 -9.16 16.86
N ASN A 345 -1.52 -8.76 17.66
CA ASN A 345 -0.97 -9.62 18.72
C ASN A 345 -2.01 -9.97 19.79
N TYR A 346 -2.83 -9.00 20.21
CA TYR A 346 -3.88 -9.24 21.19
C TYR A 346 -4.93 -10.23 20.66
N VAL A 347 -5.44 -9.97 19.46
CA VAL A 347 -6.46 -10.79 18.82
C VAL A 347 -5.95 -12.21 18.55
N ARG A 348 -4.67 -12.37 18.19
CA ARG A 348 -4.01 -13.69 18.01
C ARG A 348 -3.95 -14.52 19.30
N ILE A 349 -3.72 -13.89 20.45
CA ILE A 349 -3.60 -14.60 21.73
C ILE A 349 -4.96 -15.02 22.28
N TYR A 350 -5.98 -14.18 22.10
CA TYR A 350 -7.26 -14.33 22.81
C TYR A 350 -8.43 -14.83 21.94
N SER A 351 -8.27 -14.98 20.63
CA SER A 351 -9.33 -15.45 19.74
C SER A 351 -8.80 -16.39 18.66
N THR A 352 -9.45 -17.55 18.50
CA THR A 352 -9.10 -18.57 17.50
C THR A 352 -9.32 -18.07 16.07
N ASN A 353 -10.46 -17.41 15.82
CA ASN A 353 -10.78 -16.80 14.52
C ASN A 353 -10.42 -15.30 14.47
N GLY A 354 -9.71 -14.81 15.47
CA GLY A 354 -9.45 -13.38 15.65
C GLY A 354 -8.67 -12.78 14.48
N MET A 355 -7.61 -13.46 14.03
CA MET A 355 -6.74 -12.93 12.97
C MET A 355 -7.48 -12.74 11.63
N PHE A 356 -8.46 -13.60 11.35
CA PHE A 356 -9.33 -13.45 10.18
C PHE A 356 -10.13 -12.15 10.26
N TRP A 357 -10.81 -11.91 11.39
CA TRP A 357 -11.59 -10.69 11.59
C TRP A 357 -10.72 -9.44 11.69
N PHE A 358 -9.51 -9.54 12.25
CA PHE A 358 -8.53 -8.45 12.19
C PHE A 358 -8.24 -8.07 10.75
N GLY A 359 -7.92 -9.04 9.88
CA GLY A 359 -7.71 -8.82 8.45
C GLY A 359 -8.93 -8.20 7.77
N ALA A 360 -10.14 -8.71 8.04
CA ALA A 360 -11.38 -8.17 7.50
C ALA A 360 -11.60 -6.69 7.89
N ASN A 361 -11.31 -6.32 9.15
CA ASN A 361 -11.41 -4.93 9.61
C ASN A 361 -10.36 -4.01 8.97
N VAL A 362 -9.15 -4.50 8.72
CA VAL A 362 -8.11 -3.74 8.00
C VAL A 362 -8.60 -3.39 6.59
N GLN A 363 -9.10 -4.38 5.86
CA GLN A 363 -9.57 -4.18 4.48
C GLN A 363 -10.83 -3.32 4.41
N LEU A 364 -11.77 -3.52 5.34
CA LEU A 364 -12.96 -2.69 5.46
C LEU A 364 -12.59 -1.23 5.74
N GLY A 365 -11.68 -1.01 6.70
CA GLY A 365 -11.18 0.32 7.02
C GLY A 365 -10.55 1.00 5.81
N ALA A 366 -9.62 0.33 5.15
CA ALA A 366 -8.92 0.87 3.98
C ALA A 366 -9.89 1.22 2.83
N LEU A 367 -10.89 0.37 2.56
CA LEU A 367 -11.95 0.65 1.60
C LEU A 367 -12.76 1.89 1.98
N ILE A 368 -13.25 1.97 3.23
CA ILE A 368 -14.00 3.14 3.73
C ILE A 368 -13.16 4.42 3.54
N GLY A 369 -11.90 4.39 3.96
CA GLY A 369 -11.01 5.56 3.84
C GLY A 369 -10.76 5.98 2.40
N SER A 370 -10.58 5.02 1.48
CA SER A 370 -10.37 5.31 0.06
C SER A 370 -11.62 5.86 -0.62
N ILE A 371 -12.81 5.36 -0.28
CA ILE A 371 -14.09 5.89 -0.79
C ILE A 371 -14.28 7.31 -0.28
N VAL A 372 -14.11 7.55 1.03
CA VAL A 372 -14.23 8.90 1.61
C VAL A 372 -13.25 9.85 0.94
N ALA A 373 -11.98 9.49 0.83
CA ALA A 373 -10.98 10.36 0.22
C ALA A 373 -11.23 10.60 -1.27
N TYR A 374 -11.66 9.58 -2.02
CA TYR A 374 -12.06 9.74 -3.42
C TYR A 374 -13.22 10.71 -3.58
N LEU A 375 -14.26 10.61 -2.73
CA LEU A 375 -15.38 11.55 -2.75
C LEU A 375 -14.92 12.98 -2.46
N LEU A 376 -14.03 13.18 -1.47
CA LEU A 376 -13.49 14.51 -1.13
C LEU A 376 -12.66 15.10 -2.28
N VAL A 377 -11.84 14.29 -2.95
CA VAL A 377 -10.93 14.70 -4.02
C VAL A 377 -11.66 14.93 -5.34
N GLU A 378 -12.50 13.98 -5.76
CA GLU A 378 -13.09 13.98 -7.11
C GLU A 378 -14.50 14.55 -7.11
N THR A 379 -15.41 13.96 -6.32
CA THR A 379 -16.84 14.30 -6.39
C THR A 379 -17.13 15.69 -5.81
N PHE A 380 -16.58 15.99 -4.64
CA PHE A 380 -16.76 17.28 -3.99
C PHE A 380 -15.70 18.31 -4.40
N SER A 381 -14.60 17.88 -5.03
CA SER A 381 -13.51 18.74 -5.49
C SER A 381 -13.04 19.74 -4.42
N LEU A 382 -12.95 19.28 -3.16
CA LEU A 382 -12.65 20.13 -2.01
C LEU A 382 -11.19 20.60 -1.97
N PHE A 383 -10.30 19.87 -2.64
CA PHE A 383 -8.88 20.17 -2.67
C PHE A 383 -8.49 20.76 -4.03
N ARG A 384 -7.70 21.83 -3.99
CA ARG A 384 -7.20 22.48 -5.20
C ARG A 384 -5.77 22.08 -5.46
N GLU A 385 -5.48 21.68 -6.69
CA GLU A 385 -4.11 21.43 -7.15
C GLU A 385 -3.41 22.74 -7.51
N ARG A 386 -2.07 22.75 -7.41
CA ARG A 386 -1.25 23.84 -7.93
C ARG A 386 -0.92 23.56 -9.40
N LYS A 387 -1.28 24.47 -10.31
CA LYS A 387 -0.83 24.37 -11.70
C LYS A 387 0.67 24.61 -11.77
N ALA A 388 1.35 23.82 -12.59
CA ALA A 388 2.78 23.97 -12.80
C ALA A 388 3.08 25.36 -13.40
N CYS A 389 4.13 26.01 -12.89
CA CYS A 389 4.61 27.32 -13.34
C CYS A 389 3.65 28.51 -13.15
N GLU A 390 2.51 28.32 -12.50
CA GLU A 390 1.68 29.42 -12.05
C GLU A 390 2.28 30.03 -10.78
N GLN A 391 2.55 31.34 -10.82
CA GLN A 391 2.89 32.11 -9.62
C GLN A 391 1.63 32.22 -8.75
N VAL A 392 1.42 31.20 -7.93
CA VAL A 392 0.39 31.28 -6.89
C VAL A 392 0.94 32.19 -5.79
N ILE A 393 0.38 33.39 -5.68
CA ILE A 393 0.63 34.30 -4.56
C ILE A 393 -0.07 33.67 -3.35
N CYS A 394 0.72 32.92 -2.58
CA CYS A 394 0.47 32.61 -1.19
C CYS A 394 1.08 33.76 -0.35
#